data_AF-A0A072TPE4-F1
#
_entry.id   AF-A0A072TPE4-F1
#
_cell.length_a   1.000
_cell.length_b   1.000
_cell.length_c   1.000
_cell.angle_alpha   90.00
_cell.angle_beta   90.00
_cell.angle_gamma   90.00
#
_symmetry.space_group_name_H-M   'P 1'
#
loop_
_entity.id
_entity.type
_entity.pdbx_description
1 polymer ?
#
loop_
_entity_poly.entity_id
_entity_poly.type
_entity_poly.pdbx_seq_one_letter_code
_entity_poly.pdbx_strand_id
1 'polypeptide(L)'
;MAGPSKTTIPNKIPWPTPGTPLILHETREGNQAMISSCCLQKVTESAFGAAIKGGAKVIISAPSKDAPMFVVGVNEKEYKPEFDIVSNASCTTNCLAPLAKVINDRFGIIEGLMTTVQSITASQKTVDGPSAKDRRGGRAASFNIIPISTGATKAVGKVLPALNGKLTGMAFCVPTVDVSAVDLTVRLEKAATYDQIKAAIKEESEGNLKGILGYTEDDVVSTDFIGDTRSSIFDAKAGIALNDNFDKLVSWYDELGYMIADAEENLGESEVCEAHLAKSLFFIWIGDKEKALEHLKITETKTVAVGQKMDLVFYTLQLGFFGMDFDLISKSIDKAKSLFEEGGDRERKNRLKKAATLFLDSISTTTYELFPYDTFIFYTVLTSIITLDRVSLKQKVVDAPEIFTVIEKIPHLKRVFGLLIWLSIQVFLLTGLTEQINLDRYLHPHFRYYMREIRTVIYSQFLESYMIIEAMAKAFGVSVDFIDVELSRFIAAGKLHCKIDKDAGVLETSRPDANNALYQANH
;
A
#
# COMPACT_ATOMS: atom_id res chain seq x y z
N MET A 1 -20.61 54.32 -12.03
CA MET A 1 -19.40 54.30 -12.88
C MET A 1 -18.34 53.47 -12.20
N ALA A 2 -17.75 52.53 -12.93
CA ALA A 2 -16.61 51.66 -12.60
C ALA A 2 -15.41 52.44 -12.05
N GLY A 3 -14.41 51.91 -11.31
CA GLY A 3 -13.87 50.60 -10.90
C GLY A 3 -12.51 50.91 -10.20
N PRO A 4 -11.53 50.02 -9.99
CA PRO A 4 -11.51 48.56 -10.07
C PRO A 4 -10.98 47.87 -8.78
N SER A 5 -11.14 46.54 -8.77
CA SER A 5 -10.62 45.54 -7.85
C SER A 5 -9.10 45.57 -7.62
N LYS A 6 -8.66 45.42 -6.36
CA LYS A 6 -7.37 44.82 -6.01
C LYS A 6 -7.60 43.53 -5.24
N THR A 7 -7.22 42.43 -5.87
CA THR A 7 -7.08 41.08 -5.34
C THR A 7 -6.09 41.07 -4.19
N THR A 8 -6.55 40.81 -2.97
CA THR A 8 -5.69 40.46 -1.84
C THR A 8 -5.66 38.95 -1.74
N ILE A 9 -4.51 38.38 -2.10
CA ILE A 9 -4.15 36.97 -1.87
C ILE A 9 -4.03 36.75 -0.36
N PRO A 10 -4.83 35.89 0.30
CA PRO A 10 -4.53 35.47 1.66
C PRO A 10 -3.64 34.22 1.59
N ASN A 11 -2.34 34.46 1.38
CA ASN A 11 -1.28 33.56 1.81
C ASN A 11 -1.31 33.54 3.34
N LYS A 12 -2.05 32.59 3.94
CA LYS A 12 -1.92 32.11 5.33
C LYS A 12 -2.99 31.04 5.59
N ILE A 13 -2.78 29.84 5.05
CA ILE A 13 -3.37 28.62 5.61
C ILE A 13 -2.18 27.77 6.08
N PRO A 14 -2.05 27.47 7.38
CA PRO A 14 -0.98 26.61 7.86
C PRO A 14 -1.19 25.20 7.30
N TRP A 15 -0.17 24.68 6.61
CA TRP A 15 -0.13 23.29 6.16
C TRP A 15 -0.34 22.34 7.35
N PRO A 16 -1.24 21.36 7.26
CA PRO A 16 -1.49 20.44 8.35
C PRO A 16 -0.32 19.46 8.51
N THR A 17 0.05 19.20 9.76
CA THR A 17 0.93 18.12 10.20
C THR A 17 0.24 16.76 10.03
N PRO A 18 0.99 15.63 10.03
CA PRO A 18 0.43 14.29 9.91
C PRO A 18 -0.64 14.04 10.98
N GLY A 19 -1.89 13.81 10.57
CA GLY A 19 -3.02 13.55 11.47
C GLY A 19 -4.21 14.52 11.42
N THR A 20 -4.32 15.40 10.42
CA THR A 20 -5.48 16.30 10.23
C THR A 20 -6.40 15.78 9.11
N PRO A 21 -7.74 15.85 9.23
CA PRO A 21 -8.68 15.22 8.30
C PRO A 21 -8.58 15.78 6.88
N LEU A 22 -8.55 14.88 5.89
CA LEU A 22 -8.72 15.21 4.49
C LEU A 22 -10.19 15.59 4.28
N ILE A 23 -10.45 16.86 3.98
CA ILE A 23 -11.72 17.34 3.45
C ILE A 23 -11.53 17.43 1.94
N LEU A 24 -12.17 16.55 1.17
CA LEU A 24 -12.23 16.68 -0.28
C LEU A 24 -13.13 17.88 -0.61
N HIS A 25 -12.54 18.89 -1.23
CA HIS A 25 -13.24 20.01 -1.85
C HIS A 25 -13.22 19.78 -3.36
N GLU A 26 -14.39 19.62 -3.97
CA GLU A 26 -14.55 19.86 -5.41
C GLU A 26 -15.36 21.16 -5.60
N THR A 27 -14.82 22.07 -6.41
CA THR A 27 -15.51 23.29 -6.84
C THR A 27 -15.78 23.23 -8.32
N ARG A 28 -17.06 23.48 -8.64
CA ARG A 28 -17.69 23.76 -9.94
C ARG A 28 -17.76 22.57 -10.90
N GLU A 29 -19.00 22.08 -11.02
CA GLU A 29 -19.53 21.08 -11.97
C GLU A 29 -19.60 19.62 -11.47
N GLY A 30 -20.22 19.41 -10.29
CA GLY A 30 -20.61 18.08 -9.80
C GLY A 30 -20.90 18.09 -8.29
N ASN A 31 -22.15 18.35 -7.88
CA ASN A 31 -22.48 18.59 -6.47
C ASN A 31 -22.73 17.30 -5.67
N GLN A 32 -21.70 16.65 -5.14
CA GLN A 32 -21.77 15.65 -4.05
C GLN A 32 -20.40 15.59 -3.32
N ALA A 33 -20.39 15.49 -2.00
CA ALA A 33 -19.16 15.38 -1.20
C ALA A 33 -19.28 14.22 -0.22
N MET A 34 -18.60 13.11 -0.50
CA MET A 34 -18.57 11.94 0.37
C MET A 34 -17.53 12.11 1.49
N ILE A 35 -17.87 11.73 2.72
CA ILE A 35 -16.89 11.64 3.82
C ILE A 35 -16.80 10.18 4.28
N SER A 36 -15.81 9.46 3.77
CA SER A 36 -15.56 8.07 4.13
C SER A 36 -14.88 7.97 5.51
N SER A 37 -15.59 7.44 6.51
CA SER A 37 -15.09 7.29 7.89
C SER A 37 -14.80 5.84 8.26
N CYS A 38 -14.86 4.90 7.31
CA CYS A 38 -14.83 3.48 7.66
C CYS A 38 -13.51 2.98 8.25
N CYS A 39 -12.42 3.76 8.27
CA CYS A 39 -11.16 3.27 8.80
C CYS A 39 -10.36 4.08 9.83
N LEU A 40 -10.49 5.40 10.07
CA LEU A 40 -9.62 6.01 11.10
C LEU A 40 -9.96 7.39 11.69
N GLN A 41 -11.02 8.09 11.29
CA GLN A 41 -11.16 9.49 11.73
C GLN A 41 -12.57 9.88 12.13
N LYS A 42 -12.66 10.55 13.30
CA LYS A 42 -13.80 11.36 13.71
C LYS A 42 -13.91 12.53 12.73
N VAL A 43 -14.94 12.51 11.90
CA VAL A 43 -15.30 13.67 11.08
C VAL A 43 -15.92 14.70 12.02
N THR A 44 -15.32 15.88 12.12
CA THR A 44 -15.81 16.97 12.98
C THR A 44 -16.99 17.71 12.33
N GLU A 45 -17.92 18.24 13.13
CA GLU A 45 -19.06 19.07 12.69
C GLU A 45 -18.65 20.23 11.76
N SER A 46 -17.41 20.73 11.90
CA SER A 46 -16.82 21.76 11.04
C SER A 46 -16.64 21.33 9.57
N ALA A 47 -16.39 20.05 9.29
CA ALA A 47 -16.19 19.53 7.94
C ALA A 47 -17.52 19.48 7.16
N PHE A 48 -18.60 19.04 7.82
CA PHE A 48 -19.95 19.06 7.26
C PHE A 48 -20.41 20.49 6.94
N GLY A 49 -20.14 21.44 7.85
CA GLY A 49 -20.53 22.84 7.68
C GLY A 49 -19.86 23.54 6.49
N ALA A 50 -18.65 23.11 6.09
CA ALA A 50 -17.96 23.65 4.91
C ALA A 50 -18.53 23.06 3.60
N ALA A 51 -18.78 21.74 3.57
CA ALA A 51 -19.34 21.05 2.41
C ALA A 51 -20.77 21.52 2.08
N ILE A 52 -21.62 21.65 3.10
CA ILE A 52 -23.01 22.13 2.94
C ILE A 52 -23.05 23.58 2.45
N LYS A 53 -22.16 24.45 2.97
CA LYS A 53 -22.06 25.85 2.48
C LYS A 53 -21.61 25.95 1.02
N GLY A 54 -20.94 24.92 0.52
CA GLY A 54 -20.58 24.78 -0.90
C GLY A 54 -21.68 24.21 -1.79
N GLY A 55 -22.83 23.81 -1.23
CA GLY A 55 -23.95 23.21 -1.97
C GLY A 55 -23.79 21.71 -2.25
N ALA A 56 -22.86 21.03 -1.58
CA ALA A 56 -22.64 19.60 -1.73
C ALA A 56 -23.52 18.80 -0.76
N LYS A 57 -24.07 17.68 -1.24
CA LYS A 57 -24.74 16.68 -0.39
C LYS A 57 -23.72 15.72 0.20
N VAL A 58 -23.89 15.37 1.47
CA VAL A 58 -22.95 14.53 2.20
C VAL A 58 -23.54 13.16 2.51
N ILE A 59 -22.82 12.12 2.11
CA ILE A 59 -23.13 10.74 2.49
C ILE A 59 -22.06 10.27 3.50
N ILE A 60 -22.51 9.63 4.58
CA ILE A 60 -21.66 9.07 5.63
C ILE A 60 -21.66 7.56 5.50
N SER A 61 -20.50 6.95 5.23
CA SER A 61 -20.30 5.48 5.12
C SER A 61 -20.18 4.76 6.48
N ALA A 62 -20.82 5.32 7.50
CA ALA A 62 -20.84 4.80 8.86
C ALA A 62 -22.18 5.18 9.53
N PRO A 63 -22.63 4.42 10.55
CA PRO A 63 -23.89 4.72 11.23
C PRO A 63 -23.83 6.06 11.95
N SER A 64 -24.72 6.97 11.57
CA SER A 64 -24.89 8.27 12.22
C SER A 64 -25.93 8.24 13.34
N LYS A 65 -25.69 9.05 14.39
CA LYS A 65 -26.69 9.29 15.43
C LYS A 65 -27.77 10.26 14.94
N ASP A 66 -27.35 11.29 14.21
CA ASP A 66 -28.15 12.48 13.95
C ASP A 66 -28.64 12.56 12.50
N ALA A 67 -27.88 12.02 11.54
CA ALA A 67 -28.28 12.02 10.13
C ALA A 67 -29.29 10.89 9.83
N PRO A 68 -30.30 11.14 8.97
CA PRO A 68 -31.16 10.10 8.43
C PRO A 68 -30.36 8.97 7.79
N MET A 69 -30.74 7.73 8.08
CA MET A 69 -30.01 6.54 7.67
C MET A 69 -30.81 5.76 6.63
N PHE A 70 -30.16 5.45 5.51
CA PHE A 70 -30.75 4.71 4.42
C PHE A 70 -29.92 3.47 4.09
N VAL A 71 -30.61 2.40 3.71
CA VAL A 71 -30.03 1.18 3.18
C VAL A 71 -30.75 0.87 1.87
N VAL A 72 -29.97 0.71 0.81
CA VAL A 72 -30.47 0.42 -0.53
C VAL A 72 -31.15 -0.96 -0.55
N GLY A 73 -32.34 -1.03 -1.13
CA GLY A 73 -33.22 -2.20 -1.14
C GLY A 73 -34.12 -2.35 0.08
N VAL A 74 -34.01 -1.43 1.06
CA VAL A 74 -34.76 -1.50 2.32
C VAL A 74 -35.67 -0.29 2.51
N ASN A 75 -35.10 0.91 2.59
CA ASN A 75 -35.84 2.15 2.87
C ASN A 75 -35.43 3.32 1.96
N GLU A 76 -34.74 3.05 0.84
CA GLU A 76 -34.27 4.05 -0.12
C GLU A 76 -35.40 4.93 -0.67
N LYS A 77 -36.62 4.41 -0.74
CA LYS A 77 -37.82 5.12 -1.22
C LYS A 77 -38.27 6.25 -0.29
N GLU A 78 -37.82 6.23 0.96
CA GLU A 78 -38.11 7.28 1.94
C GLU A 78 -37.13 8.47 1.84
N TYR A 79 -36.10 8.36 0.98
CA TYR A 79 -35.15 9.43 0.73
C TYR A 79 -35.86 10.66 0.16
N LYS A 80 -35.58 11.82 0.75
CA LYS A 80 -36.05 13.11 0.27
C LYS A 80 -34.87 13.95 -0.21
N PRO A 81 -34.97 14.64 -1.36
CA PRO A 81 -33.91 15.52 -1.86
C PRO A 81 -33.49 16.62 -0.89
N GLU A 82 -34.32 16.95 0.09
CA GLU A 82 -34.10 17.96 1.13
C GLU A 82 -33.04 17.53 2.17
N PHE A 83 -32.66 16.25 2.23
CA PHE A 83 -31.62 15.80 3.16
C PHE A 83 -30.24 16.16 2.61
N ASP A 84 -29.60 17.13 3.26
CA ASP A 84 -28.23 17.57 2.95
C ASP A 84 -27.16 16.59 3.44
N ILE A 85 -27.43 15.89 4.54
CA ILE A 85 -26.54 14.85 5.10
C ILE A 85 -27.34 13.58 5.31
N VAL A 86 -26.86 12.46 4.75
CA VAL A 86 -27.44 11.13 4.95
C VAL A 86 -26.36 10.11 5.33
N SER A 87 -26.79 9.00 5.92
CA SER A 87 -25.91 7.91 6.36
C SER A 87 -26.25 6.62 5.59
N ASN A 88 -25.26 6.02 4.93
CA ASN A 88 -25.38 4.70 4.28
C ASN A 88 -25.07 3.54 5.24
N ALA A 89 -25.42 3.72 6.52
CA ALA A 89 -25.17 2.78 7.60
C ALA A 89 -23.73 2.21 7.64
N SER A 90 -23.57 0.96 8.10
CA SER A 90 -22.31 0.18 8.08
C SER A 90 -22.53 -1.09 7.28
N CYS A 91 -21.45 -1.68 6.77
CA CYS A 91 -21.38 -3.02 6.18
C CYS A 91 -22.30 -4.07 6.86
N THR A 92 -22.20 -4.27 8.17
CA THR A 92 -23.04 -5.22 8.92
C THR A 92 -24.53 -4.87 8.87
N THR A 93 -24.87 -3.58 8.84
CA THR A 93 -26.28 -3.14 8.73
C THR A 93 -26.78 -3.39 7.32
N ASN A 94 -25.96 -3.12 6.29
CA ASN A 94 -26.27 -3.41 4.90
C ASN A 94 -26.39 -4.91 4.61
N CYS A 95 -25.69 -5.76 5.36
CA CYS A 95 -25.89 -7.21 5.31
C CYS A 95 -27.17 -7.65 6.02
N LEU A 96 -27.42 -7.15 7.24
CA LEU A 96 -28.53 -7.58 8.09
C LEU A 96 -29.90 -7.05 7.62
N ALA A 97 -29.98 -5.80 7.16
CA ALA A 97 -31.25 -5.14 6.89
C ALA A 97 -32.04 -5.77 5.72
N PRO A 98 -31.45 -6.11 4.56
CA PRO A 98 -32.16 -6.79 3.47
C PRO A 98 -32.69 -8.16 3.92
N LEU A 99 -31.86 -8.95 4.62
CA LEU A 99 -32.27 -10.25 5.15
C LEU A 99 -33.43 -10.11 6.15
N ALA A 100 -33.32 -9.20 7.10
CA ALA A 100 -34.36 -8.96 8.10
C ALA A 100 -35.67 -8.44 7.49
N LYS A 101 -35.58 -7.62 6.42
CA LYS A 101 -36.73 -7.13 5.66
C LYS A 101 -37.52 -8.27 5.05
N VAL A 102 -36.87 -9.18 4.33
CA VAL A 102 -37.55 -10.32 3.67
C VAL A 102 -38.30 -11.17 4.69
N ILE A 103 -37.65 -11.50 5.81
CA ILE A 103 -38.25 -12.31 6.86
C ILE A 103 -39.41 -11.59 7.55
N ASN A 104 -39.23 -10.31 7.86
CA ASN A 104 -40.27 -9.53 8.52
C ASN A 104 -41.50 -9.33 7.63
N ASP A 105 -41.31 -9.05 6.33
CA ASP A 105 -42.41 -8.76 5.42
C ASP A 105 -43.24 -10.03 5.12
N ARG A 106 -42.61 -11.21 5.06
CA ARG A 106 -43.29 -12.48 4.76
C ARG A 106 -43.85 -13.17 6.00
N PHE A 107 -43.05 -13.28 7.06
CA PHE A 107 -43.35 -14.12 8.22
C PHE A 107 -43.55 -13.33 9.53
N GLY A 108 -43.06 -12.09 9.59
CA GLY A 108 -43.08 -11.25 10.78
C GLY A 108 -42.04 -11.66 11.81
N ILE A 109 -41.27 -10.71 12.34
CA ILE A 109 -40.29 -10.96 13.41
C ILE A 109 -40.87 -10.47 14.74
N ILE A 110 -40.94 -11.35 15.73
CA ILE A 110 -41.32 -11.02 17.11
C ILE A 110 -40.11 -10.46 17.85
N GLU A 111 -39.02 -11.22 17.87
CA GLU A 111 -37.75 -10.86 18.50
C GLU A 111 -36.61 -11.59 17.79
N GLY A 112 -35.40 -11.05 17.89
CA GLY A 112 -34.22 -11.68 17.31
C GLY A 112 -32.92 -11.30 18.00
N LEU A 113 -31.97 -12.22 17.94
CA LEU A 113 -30.61 -12.07 18.43
C LEU A 113 -29.64 -12.22 17.26
N MET A 114 -28.82 -11.20 17.04
CA MET A 114 -27.81 -11.20 16.00
C MET A 114 -26.41 -11.32 16.60
N THR A 115 -25.60 -12.17 15.99
CA THR A 115 -24.16 -12.24 16.23
C THR A 115 -23.46 -11.98 14.89
N THR A 116 -22.55 -11.01 14.83
CA THR A 116 -21.69 -10.85 13.64
C THR A 116 -20.31 -11.43 13.92
N VAL A 117 -19.83 -12.27 13.00
CA VAL A 117 -18.47 -12.79 12.96
C VAL A 117 -17.69 -11.86 12.04
N GLN A 118 -16.93 -10.96 12.64
CA GLN A 118 -16.32 -9.84 11.94
C GLN A 118 -14.85 -10.09 11.64
N SER A 119 -14.44 -9.95 10.39
CA SER A 119 -13.04 -10.00 9.99
C SER A 119 -12.22 -8.84 10.58
N ILE A 120 -10.90 -9.02 10.64
CA ILE A 120 -9.98 -8.02 11.19
C ILE A 120 -10.08 -6.71 10.39
N THR A 121 -10.29 -5.61 11.08
CA THR A 121 -10.24 -4.24 10.55
C THR A 121 -9.02 -3.48 11.07
N ALA A 122 -8.64 -2.40 10.40
CA ALA A 122 -7.51 -1.54 10.78
C ALA A 122 -7.63 -0.92 12.18
N SER A 123 -8.84 -0.89 12.75
CA SER A 123 -9.07 -0.37 14.11
C SER A 123 -8.53 -1.30 15.21
N GLN A 124 -8.28 -2.56 14.88
CA GLN A 124 -7.85 -3.58 15.83
C GLN A 124 -6.34 -3.69 15.88
N LYS A 125 -5.82 -4.07 17.05
CA LYS A 125 -4.38 -4.02 17.30
C LYS A 125 -3.70 -5.28 16.79
N THR A 126 -2.53 -5.13 16.16
CA THR A 126 -1.66 -6.24 15.76
C THR A 126 -0.99 -6.89 16.97
N VAL A 127 -0.70 -6.10 18.00
CA VAL A 127 -0.14 -6.51 19.30
C VAL A 127 -0.96 -5.89 20.42
N ASP A 128 -0.95 -6.48 21.61
CA ASP A 128 -1.71 -5.96 22.76
C ASP A 128 -1.36 -4.48 23.02
N GLY A 129 -2.39 -3.65 23.21
CA GLY A 129 -2.24 -2.21 23.38
C GLY A 129 -3.49 -1.52 23.96
N PRO A 130 -3.41 -0.21 24.25
CA PRO A 130 -4.53 0.52 24.81
C PRO A 130 -5.69 0.65 23.80
N SER A 131 -6.91 0.45 24.29
CA SER A 131 -8.16 0.62 23.53
C SER A 131 -9.02 1.72 24.15
N ALA A 132 -9.61 2.54 23.28
CA ALA A 132 -10.43 3.69 23.67
C ALA A 132 -11.88 3.32 24.02
N LYS A 133 -12.36 2.14 23.59
CA LYS A 133 -13.75 1.69 23.78
C LYS A 133 -13.88 0.67 24.90
N ASP A 134 -13.07 -0.38 24.87
CA ASP A 134 -13.19 -1.51 25.78
C ASP A 134 -11.86 -2.27 25.94
N ARG A 135 -11.70 -2.94 27.08
CA ARG A 135 -10.46 -3.67 27.40
C ARG A 135 -10.15 -4.83 26.46
N ARG A 136 -11.17 -5.45 25.84
CA ARG A 136 -10.98 -6.61 24.96
C ARG A 136 -10.47 -6.20 23.59
N GLY A 137 -10.92 -5.07 23.05
CA GLY A 137 -10.42 -4.47 21.81
C GLY A 137 -8.95 -4.01 21.86
N GLY A 138 -8.34 -4.03 23.04
CA GLY A 138 -6.90 -3.80 23.20
C GLY A 138 -6.05 -5.07 22.95
N ARG A 139 -6.67 -6.24 22.80
CA ARG A 139 -5.94 -7.50 22.56
C ARG A 139 -5.61 -7.68 21.09
N ALA A 140 -4.52 -8.37 20.79
CA ALA A 140 -4.05 -8.63 19.44
C ALA A 140 -5.07 -9.40 18.60
N ALA A 141 -5.39 -8.91 17.40
CA ALA A 141 -6.45 -9.47 16.57
C ALA A 141 -6.08 -10.79 15.88
N SER A 142 -4.79 -11.01 15.59
CA SER A 142 -4.32 -12.13 14.76
C SER A 142 -4.44 -13.51 15.41
N PHE A 143 -4.62 -13.59 16.73
CA PHE A 143 -4.69 -14.86 17.47
C PHE A 143 -5.78 -14.89 18.54
N ASN A 144 -6.72 -13.95 18.52
CA ASN A 144 -7.84 -13.91 19.48
C ASN A 144 -9.18 -13.83 18.75
N ILE A 145 -10.19 -14.44 19.36
CA ILE A 145 -11.60 -14.15 19.07
C ILE A 145 -12.04 -13.11 20.10
N ILE A 146 -12.41 -11.91 19.65
CA ILE A 146 -12.65 -10.75 20.53
C ILE A 146 -14.13 -10.39 20.53
N PRO A 147 -14.87 -10.65 21.62
CA PRO A 147 -16.27 -10.24 21.71
C PRO A 147 -16.38 -8.73 21.98
N ILE A 148 -17.07 -8.02 21.11
CA ILE A 148 -17.33 -6.57 21.19
C ILE A 148 -18.82 -6.26 21.02
N SER A 149 -19.20 -5.04 21.42
CA SER A 149 -20.56 -4.55 21.17
C SER A 149 -20.70 -4.05 19.73
N THR A 150 -21.87 -4.28 19.13
CA THR A 150 -22.20 -3.81 17.77
C THR A 150 -23.32 -2.78 17.80
N GLY A 151 -23.25 -1.82 16.88
CA GLY A 151 -24.30 -0.81 16.66
C GLY A 151 -25.34 -1.23 15.61
N ALA A 152 -25.11 -2.33 14.89
CA ALA A 152 -25.87 -2.67 13.69
C ALA A 152 -27.36 -2.92 13.97
N THR A 153 -27.72 -3.58 15.08
CA THR A 153 -29.15 -3.81 15.40
C THR A 153 -29.91 -2.52 15.69
N LYS A 154 -29.25 -1.54 16.34
CA LYS A 154 -29.81 -0.20 16.55
C LYS A 154 -29.99 0.55 15.24
N ALA A 155 -29.05 0.38 14.31
CA ALA A 155 -29.15 0.95 12.96
C ALA A 155 -30.31 0.31 12.17
N VAL A 156 -30.46 -1.01 12.20
CA VAL A 156 -31.61 -1.69 11.58
C VAL A 156 -32.93 -1.23 12.18
N GLY A 157 -33.02 -1.00 13.49
CA GLY A 157 -34.23 -0.43 14.11
C GLY A 157 -34.58 0.98 13.61
N LYS A 158 -33.60 1.77 13.13
CA LYS A 158 -33.84 3.07 12.49
C LYS A 158 -34.29 2.93 11.04
N VAL A 159 -33.69 1.99 10.30
CA VAL A 159 -33.94 1.75 8.86
C VAL A 159 -35.26 1.00 8.65
N LEU A 160 -35.58 0.08 9.55
CA LEU A 160 -36.82 -0.71 9.59
C LEU A 160 -37.53 -0.46 10.93
N PRO A 161 -38.37 0.58 11.04
CA PRO A 161 -39.02 0.95 12.30
C PRO A 161 -39.84 -0.17 12.95
N ALA A 162 -40.38 -1.09 12.16
CA ALA A 162 -41.12 -2.26 12.65
C ALA A 162 -40.26 -3.24 13.48
N LEU A 163 -38.94 -3.18 13.33
CA LEU A 163 -37.95 -3.98 14.05
C LEU A 163 -37.28 -3.22 15.20
N ASN A 164 -37.66 -1.97 15.43
CA ASN A 164 -37.07 -1.15 16.49
C ASN A 164 -37.34 -1.78 17.87
N GLY A 165 -36.27 -2.06 18.61
CA GLY A 165 -36.34 -2.72 19.91
C GLY A 165 -36.58 -4.22 19.88
N LYS A 166 -36.80 -4.83 18.71
CA LYS A 166 -36.99 -6.29 18.56
C LYS A 166 -35.69 -7.06 18.34
N LEU A 167 -34.66 -6.38 17.84
CA LEU A 167 -33.36 -6.97 17.55
C LEU A 167 -32.29 -6.48 18.53
N THR A 168 -31.52 -7.41 19.07
CA THR A 168 -30.30 -7.11 19.84
C THR A 168 -29.15 -7.99 19.35
N GLY A 169 -27.90 -7.64 19.68
CA GLY A 169 -26.79 -8.42 19.17
C GLY A 169 -25.41 -8.05 19.69
N MET A 170 -24.43 -8.87 19.30
CA MET A 170 -23.00 -8.69 19.60
C MET A 170 -22.14 -9.04 18.39
N ALA A 171 -20.85 -8.76 18.48
CA ALA A 171 -19.88 -9.11 17.46
C ALA A 171 -18.75 -9.94 18.07
N PHE A 172 -18.23 -10.90 17.30
CA PHE A 172 -16.96 -11.56 17.57
C PHE A 172 -16.02 -11.21 16.43
N CYS A 173 -14.96 -10.46 16.75
CA CYS A 173 -13.90 -10.27 15.77
C CYS A 173 -13.02 -11.52 15.74
N VAL A 174 -12.81 -12.09 14.56
CA VAL A 174 -12.07 -13.33 14.34
C VAL A 174 -10.83 -13.07 13.47
N PRO A 175 -9.80 -13.94 13.53
CA PRO A 175 -8.56 -13.76 12.77
C PRO A 175 -8.70 -14.15 11.29
N THR A 176 -9.68 -13.57 10.62
CA THR A 176 -9.92 -13.68 9.18
C THR A 176 -9.78 -12.31 8.52
N VAL A 177 -9.58 -12.30 7.20
CA VAL A 177 -9.46 -11.08 6.40
C VAL A 177 -10.71 -10.88 5.56
N ASP A 178 -11.11 -9.60 5.44
CA ASP A 178 -12.13 -9.10 4.52
C ASP A 178 -13.55 -9.57 4.76
N VAL A 179 -13.86 -10.86 4.55
CA VAL A 179 -15.25 -11.35 4.58
C VAL A 179 -15.73 -11.62 5.99
N SER A 180 -16.93 -11.13 6.30
CA SER A 180 -17.61 -11.28 7.59
C SER A 180 -18.94 -12.03 7.42
N ALA A 181 -19.52 -12.51 8.53
CA ALA A 181 -20.80 -13.20 8.51
C ALA A 181 -21.76 -12.63 9.57
N VAL A 182 -23.04 -12.53 9.22
CA VAL A 182 -24.14 -12.23 10.13
C VAL A 182 -24.89 -13.51 10.44
N ASP A 183 -24.93 -13.88 11.71
CA ASP A 183 -25.78 -14.92 12.27
C ASP A 183 -26.99 -14.25 12.93
N LEU A 184 -28.17 -14.39 12.33
CA LEU A 184 -29.43 -13.86 12.81
C LEU A 184 -30.33 -14.99 13.29
N THR A 185 -30.56 -15.07 14.60
CA THR A 185 -31.55 -15.97 15.19
C THR A 185 -32.84 -15.21 15.47
N VAL A 186 -33.97 -15.67 14.94
CA VAL A 186 -35.25 -14.97 15.00
C VAL A 186 -36.39 -15.88 15.46
N ARG A 187 -37.35 -15.27 16.16
CA ARG A 187 -38.65 -15.87 16.45
C ARG A 187 -39.70 -15.28 15.51
N LEU A 188 -40.32 -16.13 14.71
CA LEU A 188 -41.31 -15.75 13.70
C LEU A 188 -42.72 -15.65 14.29
N GLU A 189 -43.50 -14.70 13.79
CA GLU A 189 -44.92 -14.56 14.14
C GLU A 189 -45.78 -15.61 13.43
N LYS A 190 -45.57 -15.78 12.12
CA LYS A 190 -46.19 -16.85 11.33
C LYS A 190 -45.25 -18.05 11.26
N ALA A 191 -45.77 -19.22 11.62
CA ALA A 191 -45.04 -20.47 11.50
C ALA A 191 -44.67 -20.73 10.03
N ALA A 192 -43.41 -21.08 9.79
CA ALA A 192 -42.86 -21.38 8.47
C ALA A 192 -41.81 -22.48 8.58
N THR A 193 -41.80 -23.38 7.60
CA THR A 193 -40.73 -24.37 7.46
C THR A 193 -39.46 -23.71 6.90
N TYR A 194 -38.30 -24.28 7.20
CA TYR A 194 -37.02 -23.76 6.69
C TYR A 194 -36.97 -23.68 5.15
N ASP A 195 -37.61 -24.64 4.47
CA ASP A 195 -37.71 -24.61 3.00
C ASP A 195 -38.55 -23.44 2.49
N GLN A 196 -39.61 -23.05 3.20
CA GLN A 196 -40.39 -21.85 2.87
C GLN A 196 -39.58 -20.57 3.08
N ILE A 197 -38.74 -20.52 4.13
CA ILE A 197 -37.84 -19.39 4.38
C ILE A 197 -36.81 -19.28 3.25
N LYS A 198 -36.16 -20.40 2.89
CA LYS A 198 -35.21 -20.45 1.77
C LYS A 198 -35.86 -19.99 0.46
N ALA A 199 -37.06 -20.47 0.16
CA ALA A 199 -37.78 -20.09 -1.05
C ALA A 199 -38.11 -18.60 -1.07
N ALA A 200 -38.56 -18.02 0.05
CA ALA A 200 -38.85 -16.59 0.16
C ALA A 200 -37.59 -15.72 -0.03
N ILE A 201 -36.46 -16.12 0.54
CA ILE A 201 -35.19 -15.41 0.37
C ILE A 201 -34.73 -15.51 -1.09
N LYS A 202 -34.82 -16.70 -1.70
CA LYS A 202 -34.44 -16.91 -3.10
C LYS A 202 -35.27 -16.05 -4.05
N GLU A 203 -36.59 -16.02 -3.87
CA GLU A 203 -37.51 -15.18 -4.67
C GLU A 203 -37.12 -13.70 -4.61
N GLU A 204 -36.86 -13.16 -3.41
CA GLU A 204 -36.49 -11.75 -3.25
C GLU A 204 -35.06 -11.47 -3.77
N SER A 205 -34.13 -12.42 -3.63
CA SER A 205 -32.76 -12.31 -4.15
C SER A 205 -32.70 -12.28 -5.68
N GLU A 206 -33.61 -13.00 -6.35
CA GLU A 206 -33.71 -13.02 -7.82
C GLU A 206 -34.64 -11.92 -8.36
N GLY A 207 -35.49 -11.36 -7.49
CA GLY A 207 -36.47 -10.33 -7.77
C GLY A 207 -36.05 -8.93 -7.29
N ASN A 208 -36.70 -8.44 -6.23
CA ASN A 208 -36.62 -7.03 -5.81
C ASN A 208 -35.25 -6.63 -5.26
N LEU A 209 -34.49 -7.57 -4.70
CA LEU A 209 -33.18 -7.34 -4.08
C LEU A 209 -32.03 -7.86 -4.93
N LYS A 210 -32.26 -8.07 -6.23
CA LYS A 210 -31.23 -8.54 -7.16
C LYS A 210 -30.04 -7.59 -7.21
N GLY A 211 -28.84 -8.13 -6.97
CA GLY A 211 -27.60 -7.36 -6.87
C GLY A 211 -27.26 -6.89 -5.46
N ILE A 212 -28.20 -6.96 -4.52
CA ILE A 212 -28.01 -6.58 -3.10
C ILE A 212 -28.02 -7.82 -2.21
N LEU A 213 -29.03 -8.68 -2.35
CA LEU A 213 -29.18 -9.94 -1.65
C LEU A 213 -28.84 -11.10 -2.60
N GLY A 214 -27.87 -11.93 -2.22
CA GLY A 214 -27.51 -13.18 -2.86
C GLY A 214 -28.07 -14.38 -2.12
N TYR A 215 -28.11 -15.51 -2.82
CA TYR A 215 -28.52 -16.81 -2.30
C TYR A 215 -27.51 -17.86 -2.76
N THR A 216 -27.07 -18.73 -1.86
CA THR A 216 -26.17 -19.86 -2.19
C THR A 216 -26.61 -21.15 -1.48
N GLU A 217 -26.44 -22.27 -2.19
CA GLU A 217 -26.57 -23.64 -1.68
C GLU A 217 -25.23 -24.40 -1.74
N ASP A 218 -24.16 -23.73 -2.18
CA ASP A 218 -22.83 -24.34 -2.31
C ASP A 218 -22.18 -24.48 -0.93
N ASP A 219 -21.27 -25.46 -0.78
CA ASP A 219 -20.49 -25.62 0.44
C ASP A 219 -19.34 -24.61 0.43
N VAL A 220 -19.59 -23.44 1.03
CA VAL A 220 -18.75 -22.23 0.95
C VAL A 220 -18.10 -21.86 2.27
N VAL A 221 -16.99 -21.12 2.20
CA VAL A 221 -16.28 -20.51 3.33
C VAL A 221 -16.01 -19.03 3.08
N SER A 222 -15.56 -18.30 4.11
CA SER A 222 -15.39 -16.84 4.03
C SER A 222 -14.53 -16.37 2.85
N THR A 223 -13.48 -17.09 2.50
CA THR A 223 -12.59 -16.70 1.39
C THR A 223 -13.24 -16.75 0.01
N ASP A 224 -14.33 -17.52 -0.16
CA ASP A 224 -15.01 -17.68 -1.45
C ASP A 224 -15.81 -16.42 -1.82
N PHE A 225 -16.12 -15.57 -0.84
CA PHE A 225 -16.85 -14.33 -1.05
C PHE A 225 -15.94 -13.12 -1.22
N ILE A 226 -14.61 -13.29 -1.20
CA ILE A 226 -13.67 -12.18 -1.42
C ILE A 226 -13.87 -11.64 -2.83
N GLY A 227 -14.27 -10.39 -2.89
CA GLY A 227 -14.56 -9.64 -4.09
C GLY A 227 -16.02 -9.64 -4.53
N ASP A 228 -16.92 -10.29 -3.80
CA ASP A 228 -18.36 -10.27 -4.09
C ASP A 228 -18.96 -8.90 -3.76
N THR A 229 -19.68 -8.32 -4.71
CA THR A 229 -20.19 -6.95 -4.58
C THR A 229 -21.54 -6.88 -3.87
N ARG A 230 -22.20 -8.01 -3.61
CA ARG A 230 -23.51 -8.05 -2.95
C ARG A 230 -23.38 -7.73 -1.47
N SER A 231 -24.30 -6.93 -0.94
CA SER A 231 -24.34 -6.51 0.47
C SER A 231 -24.59 -7.65 1.46
N SER A 232 -25.31 -8.69 1.02
CA SER A 232 -25.74 -9.81 1.86
C SER A 232 -25.85 -11.06 1.00
N ILE A 233 -25.28 -12.18 1.40
CA ILE A 233 -25.35 -13.44 0.66
C ILE A 233 -25.81 -14.53 1.62
N PHE A 234 -27.10 -14.87 1.53
CA PHE A 234 -27.71 -15.87 2.40
C PHE A 234 -27.21 -17.28 2.06
N ASP A 235 -26.72 -17.96 3.09
CA ASP A 235 -26.23 -19.33 3.01
C ASP A 235 -27.32 -20.30 3.50
N ALA A 236 -27.90 -21.01 2.54
CA ALA A 236 -29.03 -21.90 2.76
C ALA A 236 -28.66 -23.19 3.52
N LYS A 237 -27.37 -23.52 3.63
CA LYS A 237 -26.88 -24.71 4.35
C LYS A 237 -26.31 -24.37 5.73
N ALA A 238 -25.85 -23.14 5.94
CA ALA A 238 -25.33 -22.69 7.24
C ALA A 238 -26.43 -22.32 8.24
N GLY A 239 -27.64 -21.98 7.78
CA GLY A 239 -28.79 -21.76 8.65
C GLY A 239 -29.39 -23.05 9.22
N ILE A 240 -30.06 -22.95 10.36
CA ILE A 240 -30.66 -24.09 11.07
C ILE A 240 -31.99 -23.68 11.69
N ALA A 241 -33.04 -24.47 11.48
CA ALA A 241 -34.33 -24.32 12.14
C ALA A 241 -34.42 -25.20 13.38
N LEU A 242 -34.90 -24.65 14.51
CA LEU A 242 -35.19 -25.44 15.70
C LEU A 242 -36.64 -25.96 15.68
N ASN A 243 -37.56 -25.11 15.23
CA ASN A 243 -38.97 -25.40 15.02
C ASN A 243 -39.54 -24.37 14.03
N ASP A 244 -40.81 -24.52 13.64
CA ASP A 244 -41.46 -23.68 12.62
C ASP A 244 -41.56 -22.18 12.98
N ASN A 245 -41.18 -21.78 14.20
CA ASN A 245 -41.21 -20.39 14.65
C ASN A 245 -39.84 -19.90 15.11
N PHE A 246 -38.77 -20.70 15.04
CA PHE A 246 -37.47 -20.33 15.61
C PHE A 246 -36.33 -20.81 14.72
N ASP A 247 -35.71 -19.84 14.04
CA ASP A 247 -34.75 -20.09 12.97
C ASP A 247 -33.47 -19.30 13.17
N LYS A 248 -32.35 -19.93 12.83
CA LYS A 248 -31.04 -19.31 12.68
C LYS A 248 -30.74 -19.16 11.19
N LEU A 249 -30.44 -17.94 10.78
CA LEU A 249 -30.11 -17.56 9.40
C LEU A 249 -28.67 -17.04 9.37
N VAL A 250 -27.89 -17.47 8.40
CA VAL A 250 -26.50 -17.02 8.21
C VAL A 250 -26.39 -16.32 6.86
N SER A 251 -25.75 -15.16 6.86
CA SER A 251 -25.45 -14.41 5.64
C SER A 251 -24.02 -13.91 5.64
N TRP A 252 -23.35 -14.02 4.50
CA TRP A 252 -21.97 -13.56 4.29
C TRP A 252 -21.98 -12.17 3.67
N TYR A 253 -20.92 -11.40 3.91
CA TYR A 253 -20.69 -10.14 3.22
C TYR A 253 -19.20 -9.79 3.15
N ASP A 254 -18.79 -9.21 2.02
CA ASP A 254 -17.46 -8.64 1.81
C ASP A 254 -17.47 -7.16 2.23
N GLU A 255 -16.50 -6.78 3.06
CA GLU A 255 -16.34 -5.40 3.56
C GLU A 255 -15.94 -4.42 2.45
N LEU A 256 -15.14 -4.85 1.47
CA LEU A 256 -14.65 -4.04 0.33
C LEU A 256 -15.54 -4.16 -0.90
N GLY A 257 -16.08 -5.36 -1.16
CA GLY A 257 -16.97 -5.61 -2.30
C GLY A 257 -18.24 -4.76 -2.27
N TYR A 258 -18.86 -4.63 -1.09
CA TYR A 258 -20.00 -3.73 -0.88
C TYR A 258 -19.67 -2.26 -1.21
N MET A 259 -18.48 -1.78 -0.80
CA MET A 259 -18.07 -0.40 -1.04
C MET A 259 -17.94 -0.07 -2.53
N ILE A 260 -17.47 -1.04 -3.33
CA ILE A 260 -17.35 -0.87 -4.78
C ILE A 260 -18.72 -0.82 -5.44
N ALA A 261 -19.64 -1.72 -5.08
CA ALA A 261 -20.99 -1.71 -5.61
C ALA A 261 -21.72 -0.40 -5.30
N ASP A 262 -21.66 0.06 -4.04
CA ASP A 262 -22.25 1.33 -3.64
C ASP A 262 -21.64 2.50 -4.42
N ALA A 263 -20.32 2.49 -4.61
CA ALA A 263 -19.64 3.52 -5.39
C ALA A 263 -20.09 3.53 -6.86
N GLU A 264 -20.18 2.37 -7.50
CA GLU A 264 -20.53 2.28 -8.92
C GLU A 264 -21.99 2.64 -9.22
N GLU A 265 -22.91 2.38 -8.29
CA GLU A 265 -24.33 2.67 -8.48
C GLU A 265 -24.69 4.09 -8.05
N ASN A 266 -24.09 4.59 -6.97
CA ASN A 266 -24.57 5.79 -6.29
C ASN A 266 -23.59 6.97 -6.30
N LEU A 267 -22.32 6.77 -6.66
CA LEU A 267 -21.26 7.79 -6.51
C LEU A 267 -20.62 8.22 -7.83
N GLY A 268 -19.76 9.24 -7.75
CA GLY A 268 -19.03 9.80 -8.87
C GLY A 268 -17.82 8.95 -9.28
N GLU A 269 -17.25 9.29 -10.43
CA GLU A 269 -16.08 8.58 -10.99
C GLU A 269 -14.88 8.59 -10.03
N SER A 270 -14.72 9.63 -9.20
CA SER A 270 -13.64 9.74 -8.22
C SER A 270 -13.79 8.70 -7.11
N GLU A 271 -14.98 8.56 -6.53
CA GLU A 271 -15.25 7.59 -5.47
C GLU A 271 -15.18 6.15 -5.98
N VAL A 272 -15.65 5.90 -7.21
CA VAL A 272 -15.49 4.59 -7.87
C VAL A 272 -14.01 4.24 -7.99
N CYS A 273 -13.18 5.20 -8.42
CA CYS A 273 -11.73 4.99 -8.52
C CYS A 273 -11.10 4.68 -7.15
N GLU A 274 -11.50 5.39 -6.09
CA GLU A 274 -10.98 5.16 -4.74
C GLU A 274 -11.38 3.80 -4.17
N ALA A 275 -12.63 3.37 -4.39
CA ALA A 275 -13.11 2.06 -3.95
C ALA A 275 -12.36 0.92 -4.64
N HIS A 276 -12.17 1.01 -5.96
CA HIS A 276 -11.36 0.05 -6.72
C HIS A 276 -9.88 0.08 -6.33
N LEU A 277 -9.33 1.27 -6.01
CA LEU A 277 -7.96 1.40 -5.49
C LEU A 277 -7.82 0.71 -4.12
N ALA A 278 -8.78 0.85 -3.22
CA ALA A 278 -8.74 0.20 -1.91
C ALA A 278 -8.68 -1.33 -2.04
N LYS A 279 -9.44 -1.92 -2.98
CA LYS A 279 -9.40 -3.35 -3.27
C LYS A 279 -8.07 -3.78 -3.93
N SER A 280 -7.54 -2.98 -4.84
CA SER A 280 -6.19 -3.20 -5.40
C SER A 280 -5.12 -3.20 -4.29
N LEU A 281 -5.17 -2.25 -3.36
CA LEU A 281 -4.25 -2.16 -2.22
C LEU A 281 -4.41 -3.33 -1.25
N PHE A 282 -5.64 -3.81 -1.04
CA PHE A 282 -5.89 -5.02 -0.26
C PHE A 282 -5.16 -6.23 -0.83
N PHE A 283 -5.29 -6.49 -2.15
CA PHE A 283 -4.58 -7.60 -2.80
C PHE A 283 -3.05 -7.45 -2.71
N ILE A 284 -2.54 -6.21 -2.82
CA ILE A 284 -1.12 -5.91 -2.62
C ILE A 284 -0.68 -6.27 -1.19
N TRP A 285 -1.46 -5.88 -0.18
CA TRP A 285 -1.10 -6.10 1.23
C TRP A 285 -1.16 -7.56 1.67
N ILE A 286 -2.09 -8.35 1.14
CA ILE A 286 -2.13 -9.79 1.41
C ILE A 286 -1.08 -10.56 0.61
N GLY A 287 -0.40 -9.91 -0.35
CA GLY A 287 0.65 -10.50 -1.17
C GLY A 287 0.17 -11.32 -2.36
N ASP A 288 -1.09 -11.18 -2.78
CA ASP A 288 -1.65 -11.85 -3.95
C ASP A 288 -1.33 -11.05 -5.23
N LYS A 289 -0.18 -11.36 -5.85
CA LYS A 289 0.33 -10.64 -7.02
C LYS A 289 -0.62 -10.70 -8.22
N GLU A 290 -1.23 -11.86 -8.48
CA GLU A 290 -2.06 -12.06 -9.69
C GLU A 290 -3.34 -11.24 -9.60
N LYS A 291 -4.07 -11.36 -8.48
CA LYS A 291 -5.29 -10.57 -8.25
C LYS A 291 -5.01 -9.08 -8.15
N ALA A 292 -3.88 -8.69 -7.54
CA ALA A 292 -3.48 -7.29 -7.49
C ALA A 292 -3.28 -6.70 -8.90
N LEU A 293 -2.59 -7.41 -9.80
CA LEU A 293 -2.35 -6.95 -11.17
C LEU A 293 -3.62 -6.91 -12.02
N GLU A 294 -4.54 -7.86 -11.81
CA GLU A 294 -5.85 -7.85 -12.46
C GLU A 294 -6.68 -6.65 -11.99
N HIS A 295 -6.79 -6.44 -10.68
CA HIS A 295 -7.57 -5.34 -10.12
C HIS A 295 -6.97 -3.96 -10.38
N LEU A 296 -5.65 -3.80 -10.39
CA LEU A 296 -5.00 -2.54 -10.75
C LEU A 296 -5.34 -2.11 -12.18
N LYS A 297 -5.49 -3.04 -13.13
CA LYS A 297 -5.95 -2.73 -14.49
C LYS A 297 -7.39 -2.26 -14.50
N ILE A 298 -8.26 -2.90 -13.71
CA ILE A 298 -9.65 -2.46 -13.56
C ILE A 298 -9.70 -1.04 -12.98
N THR A 299 -8.95 -0.78 -11.91
CA THR A 299 -8.86 0.55 -11.31
C THR A 299 -8.40 1.59 -12.33
N GLU A 300 -7.36 1.27 -13.12
CA GLU A 300 -6.84 2.18 -14.15
C GLU A 300 -7.87 2.56 -15.22
N THR A 301 -8.75 1.63 -15.62
CA THR A 301 -9.84 1.93 -16.57
C THR A 301 -10.88 2.89 -16.00
N LYS A 302 -11.04 2.91 -14.67
CA LYS A 302 -11.95 3.79 -13.94
C LYS A 302 -11.30 5.12 -13.54
N THR A 303 -9.97 5.21 -13.60
CA THR A 303 -9.23 6.43 -13.28
C THR A 303 -9.19 7.39 -14.46
N VAL A 304 -9.53 8.66 -14.23
CA VAL A 304 -9.44 9.71 -15.26
C VAL A 304 -8.15 10.52 -15.14
N ALA A 305 -7.76 10.90 -13.92
CA ALA A 305 -6.62 11.79 -13.69
C ALA A 305 -5.27 11.10 -13.96
N VAL A 306 -4.43 11.72 -14.80
CA VAL A 306 -3.09 11.20 -15.15
C VAL A 306 -2.21 11.02 -13.90
N GLY A 307 -2.34 11.90 -12.90
CA GLY A 307 -1.63 11.77 -11.63
C GLY A 307 -1.98 10.48 -10.88
N GLN A 308 -3.26 10.14 -10.78
CA GLN A 308 -3.73 8.91 -10.13
C GLN A 308 -3.34 7.67 -10.94
N LYS A 309 -3.42 7.72 -12.28
CA LYS A 309 -2.92 6.63 -13.15
C LYS A 309 -1.45 6.36 -12.91
N MET A 310 -0.67 7.41 -12.70
CA MET A 310 0.75 7.29 -12.41
C MET A 310 1.00 6.64 -11.04
N ASP A 311 0.19 6.96 -10.04
CA ASP A 311 0.26 6.32 -8.72
C ASP A 311 -0.05 4.81 -8.83
N LEU A 312 -1.00 4.39 -9.68
CA LEU A 312 -1.26 2.98 -10.00
C LEU A 312 -0.06 2.27 -10.66
N VAL A 313 0.63 2.96 -11.56
CA VAL A 313 1.86 2.44 -12.18
C VAL A 313 2.97 2.29 -11.13
N PHE A 314 3.07 3.19 -10.14
CA PHE A 314 4.01 3.04 -9.03
C PHE A 314 3.69 1.83 -8.14
N TYR A 315 2.42 1.55 -7.84
CA TYR A 315 2.05 0.31 -7.15
C TYR A 315 2.41 -0.95 -7.95
N THR A 316 2.23 -0.90 -9.27
CA THR A 316 2.66 -2.00 -10.16
C THR A 316 4.19 -2.18 -10.15
N LEU A 317 4.94 -1.08 -10.13
CA LEU A 317 6.41 -1.11 -10.00
C LEU A 317 6.85 -1.69 -8.67
N GLN A 318 6.20 -1.32 -7.56
CA GLN A 318 6.48 -1.88 -6.23
C GLN A 318 6.26 -3.39 -6.20
N LEU A 319 5.16 -3.88 -6.79
CA LEU A 319 4.92 -5.31 -6.96
C LEU A 319 6.01 -5.99 -7.81
N GLY A 320 6.46 -5.33 -8.87
CA GLY A 320 7.57 -5.79 -9.70
C GLY A 320 8.88 -5.92 -8.92
N PHE A 321 9.26 -4.89 -8.15
CA PHE A 321 10.43 -4.92 -7.27
C PHE A 321 10.30 -5.97 -6.17
N PHE A 322 9.12 -6.10 -5.55
CA PHE A 322 8.85 -7.12 -4.55
C PHE A 322 8.92 -8.54 -5.13
N GLY A 323 8.59 -8.74 -6.40
CA GLY A 323 8.71 -10.02 -7.09
C GLY A 323 10.05 -10.25 -7.80
N MET A 324 10.93 -9.25 -7.87
CA MET A 324 12.11 -9.24 -8.77
C MET A 324 11.75 -9.56 -10.24
N ASP A 325 10.58 -9.11 -10.69
CA ASP A 325 10.05 -9.34 -12.03
C ASP A 325 10.50 -8.22 -12.98
N PHE A 326 11.64 -8.41 -13.63
CA PHE A 326 12.26 -7.40 -14.48
C PHE A 326 11.44 -7.07 -15.73
N ASP A 327 10.65 -8.02 -16.25
CA ASP A 327 9.76 -7.78 -17.39
C ASP A 327 8.62 -6.84 -17.00
N LEU A 328 8.01 -7.08 -15.84
CA LEU A 328 6.97 -6.20 -15.29
C LEU A 328 7.54 -4.81 -14.96
N ILE A 329 8.73 -4.75 -14.37
CA ILE A 329 9.41 -3.49 -14.05
C ILE A 329 9.69 -2.69 -15.32
N SER A 330 10.27 -3.31 -16.36
CA SER A 330 10.60 -2.62 -17.62
C SER A 330 9.34 -2.06 -18.29
N LYS A 331 8.29 -2.88 -18.42
CA LYS A 331 7.01 -2.45 -19.00
C LYS A 331 6.38 -1.31 -18.21
N SER A 332 6.43 -1.37 -16.88
CA SER A 332 5.85 -0.35 -16.01
C SER A 332 6.66 0.96 -16.04
N ILE A 333 7.99 0.89 -16.17
CA ILE A 333 8.85 2.06 -16.37
C ILE A 333 8.52 2.75 -17.69
N ASP A 334 8.36 1.99 -18.78
CA ASP A 334 8.05 2.58 -20.08
C ASP A 334 6.66 3.21 -20.11
N LYS A 335 5.69 2.59 -19.44
CA LYS A 335 4.37 3.16 -19.21
C LYS A 335 4.41 4.42 -18.33
N ALA A 336 5.23 4.45 -17.30
CA ALA A 336 5.42 5.66 -16.48
C ALA A 336 5.99 6.81 -17.32
N LYS A 337 6.94 6.52 -18.22
CA LYS A 337 7.51 7.53 -19.14
C LYS A 337 6.48 8.10 -20.09
N SER A 338 5.62 7.28 -20.70
CA SER A 338 4.57 7.79 -21.59
C SER A 338 3.60 8.72 -20.84
N LEU A 339 3.18 8.34 -19.63
CA LEU A 339 2.31 9.18 -18.78
C LEU A 339 2.98 10.50 -18.36
N PHE A 340 4.31 10.54 -18.24
CA PHE A 340 5.05 11.78 -17.95
C PHE A 340 5.06 12.80 -19.10
N GLU A 341 4.96 12.32 -20.34
CA GLU A 341 4.84 13.15 -21.54
C GLU A 341 3.44 13.73 -21.69
N GLU A 342 2.41 12.98 -21.28
CA GLU A 342 1.00 13.39 -21.32
C GLU A 342 0.62 14.44 -20.27
N GLY A 343 1.29 14.44 -19.10
CA GLY A 343 1.07 15.44 -18.06
C GLY A 343 1.29 14.86 -16.67
N GLY A 344 2.45 15.14 -16.09
CA GLY A 344 2.83 14.61 -14.78
C GLY A 344 3.49 15.66 -13.90
N ASP A 345 3.08 15.68 -12.63
CA ASP A 345 3.64 16.54 -11.60
C ASP A 345 5.17 16.36 -11.49
N ARG A 346 5.89 17.46 -11.31
CA ARG A 346 7.35 17.49 -11.14
C ARG A 346 7.79 16.62 -9.97
N GLU A 347 6.98 16.51 -8.93
CA GLU A 347 7.24 15.63 -7.78
C GLU A 347 7.24 14.15 -8.18
N ARG A 348 6.24 13.71 -8.96
CA ARG A 348 6.16 12.31 -9.45
C ARG A 348 7.26 11.99 -10.46
N LYS A 349 7.70 12.97 -11.26
CA LYS A 349 8.86 12.83 -12.16
C LYS A 349 10.16 12.54 -11.41
N ASN A 350 10.32 13.08 -10.21
CA ASN A 350 11.49 12.80 -9.39
C ASN A 350 11.52 11.37 -8.84
N ARG A 351 10.37 10.67 -8.78
CA ARG A 351 10.27 9.29 -8.29
C ARG A 351 10.82 8.26 -9.28
N LEU A 352 10.90 8.57 -10.57
CA LEU A 352 11.33 7.64 -11.63
C LEU A 352 12.66 8.08 -12.26
N LYS A 353 13.79 7.68 -11.68
CA LYS A 353 15.13 7.97 -12.23
C LYS A 353 16.07 6.74 -12.19
N LYS A 354 16.94 6.55 -13.20
CA LYS A 354 17.88 5.40 -13.42
C LYS A 354 19.24 5.46 -12.66
N ALA A 355 19.69 4.28 -12.25
CA ALA A 355 20.56 3.94 -11.12
C ALA A 355 22.05 4.39 -11.02
N ALA A 356 22.56 5.47 -11.61
CA ALA A 356 23.95 5.91 -11.29
C ALA A 356 24.13 7.42 -11.17
N THR A 357 23.93 8.18 -12.26
CA THR A 357 23.86 9.64 -12.19
C THR A 357 22.67 10.09 -11.33
N LEU A 358 21.61 9.29 -11.31
CA LEU A 358 20.35 9.73 -10.73
C LEU A 358 20.19 9.43 -9.24
N PHE A 359 20.94 8.49 -8.67
CA PHE A 359 20.98 8.35 -7.20
C PHE A 359 21.52 9.64 -6.57
N LEU A 360 22.64 10.16 -7.10
CA LEU A 360 23.21 11.44 -6.69
C LEU A 360 22.26 12.62 -6.93
N ASP A 361 21.63 12.67 -8.11
CA ASP A 361 20.67 13.74 -8.44
C ASP A 361 19.34 13.64 -7.67
N SER A 362 19.13 12.56 -6.90
CA SER A 362 17.89 12.32 -6.15
C SER A 362 18.09 12.36 -4.63
N ILE A 363 19.29 12.67 -4.13
CA ILE A 363 19.55 12.86 -2.69
C ILE A 363 18.69 13.99 -2.10
N SER A 364 18.49 15.05 -2.88
CA SER A 364 17.67 16.20 -2.51
C SER A 364 16.15 15.94 -2.58
N THR A 365 15.72 14.82 -3.14
CA THR A 365 14.32 14.46 -3.31
C THR A 365 13.96 13.26 -2.44
N THR A 366 13.17 13.49 -1.39
CA THR A 366 12.74 12.47 -0.45
C THR A 366 11.71 11.52 -1.07
N THR A 367 12.14 10.29 -1.39
CA THR A 367 11.23 9.19 -1.72
C THR A 367 11.37 8.09 -0.66
N TYR A 368 10.32 7.90 0.16
CA TYR A 368 10.28 6.90 1.23
C TYR A 368 9.52 5.62 0.85
N GLU A 369 9.10 5.50 -0.41
CA GLU A 369 8.15 4.47 -0.85
C GLU A 369 8.78 3.10 -1.11
N LEU A 370 10.07 3.05 -1.48
CA LEU A 370 10.77 1.80 -1.80
C LEU A 370 11.65 1.31 -0.64
N PHE A 371 12.35 2.22 0.03
CA PHE A 371 13.20 1.93 1.17
C PHE A 371 13.40 3.20 2.02
N PRO A 372 13.81 3.05 3.29
CA PRO A 372 14.19 4.17 4.14
C PRO A 372 15.32 5.00 3.54
N TYR A 373 15.39 6.28 3.90
CA TYR A 373 16.43 7.20 3.39
C TYR A 373 17.85 6.69 3.66
N ASP A 374 18.09 6.06 4.80
CA ASP A 374 19.40 5.48 5.15
C ASP A 374 19.83 4.40 4.13
N THR A 375 18.89 3.55 3.70
CA THR A 375 19.14 2.53 2.67
C THR A 375 19.35 3.15 1.28
N PHE A 376 18.65 4.24 0.97
CA PHE A 376 18.88 4.99 -0.27
C PHE A 376 20.31 5.54 -0.35
N ILE A 377 20.78 6.15 0.75
CA ILE A 377 22.15 6.69 0.84
C ILE A 377 23.18 5.55 0.74
N PHE A 378 22.90 4.41 1.35
CA PHE A 378 23.73 3.21 1.21
C PHE A 378 23.93 2.81 -0.26
N TYR A 379 22.85 2.63 -1.04
CA TYR A 379 22.96 2.30 -2.47
C TYR A 379 23.67 3.40 -3.26
N THR A 380 23.35 4.67 -2.99
CA THR A 380 23.93 5.83 -3.66
C THR A 380 25.45 5.87 -3.50
N VAL A 381 25.94 5.62 -2.29
CA VAL A 381 27.38 5.59 -2.00
C VAL A 381 28.04 4.40 -2.71
N LEU A 382 27.44 3.21 -2.66
CA LEU A 382 28.00 2.01 -3.29
C LEU A 382 28.12 2.14 -4.81
N THR A 383 27.08 2.63 -5.49
CA THR A 383 27.15 2.86 -6.93
C THR A 383 28.20 3.92 -7.28
N SER A 384 28.29 4.98 -6.47
CA SER A 384 29.23 6.09 -6.71
C SER A 384 30.69 5.68 -6.61
N ILE A 385 31.03 4.72 -5.73
CA ILE A 385 32.41 4.23 -5.56
C ILE A 385 32.97 3.62 -6.85
N ILE A 386 32.12 2.95 -7.64
CA ILE A 386 32.55 2.30 -8.90
C ILE A 386 32.48 3.27 -10.08
N THR A 387 31.55 4.24 -10.07
CA THR A 387 31.29 5.08 -11.25
C THR A 387 32.05 6.40 -11.26
N LEU A 388 32.38 6.98 -10.10
CA LEU A 388 33.03 8.28 -10.02
C LEU A 388 34.54 8.15 -9.85
N ASP A 389 35.28 9.07 -10.47
CA ASP A 389 36.69 9.27 -10.18
C ASP A 389 36.88 9.87 -8.76
N ARG A 390 38.11 9.77 -8.23
CA ARG A 390 38.42 10.19 -6.85
C ARG A 390 38.07 11.65 -6.56
N VAL A 391 38.26 12.55 -7.53
CA VAL A 391 38.01 13.99 -7.34
C VAL A 391 36.52 14.24 -7.28
N SER A 392 35.77 13.67 -8.23
CA SER A 392 34.31 13.77 -8.25
C SER A 392 33.65 13.09 -7.06
N LEU A 393 34.16 11.92 -6.63
CA LEU A 393 33.67 11.20 -5.45
C LEU A 393 33.79 12.07 -4.19
N LYS A 394 34.94 12.74 -4.03
CA LYS A 394 35.15 13.67 -2.91
C LYS A 394 34.14 14.82 -2.94
N GLN A 395 34.05 15.53 -4.05
CA GLN A 395 33.19 16.71 -4.17
C GLN A 395 31.69 16.39 -4.05
N LYS A 396 31.23 15.30 -4.69
CA LYS A 396 29.79 15.00 -4.81
C LYS A 396 29.24 14.10 -3.72
N VAL A 397 30.10 13.32 -3.04
CA VAL A 397 29.65 12.31 -2.07
C VAL A 397 30.22 12.57 -0.69
N VAL A 398 31.51 12.94 -0.59
CA VAL A 398 32.18 13.14 0.71
C VAL A 398 31.84 14.46 1.34
N ASP A 399 31.89 15.51 0.53
CA ASP A 399 31.63 16.87 0.98
C ASP A 399 30.11 17.18 0.96
N ALA A 400 29.27 16.21 0.58
CA ALA A 400 27.82 16.35 0.54
C ALA A 400 27.22 16.33 1.97
N PRO A 401 26.55 17.42 2.41
CA PRO A 401 26.06 17.54 3.78
C PRO A 401 24.96 16.51 4.09
N GLU A 402 24.12 16.20 3.11
CA GLU A 402 23.02 15.24 3.21
C GLU A 402 23.55 13.83 3.54
N ILE A 403 24.62 13.40 2.87
CA ILE A 403 25.27 12.11 3.10
C ILE A 403 26.00 12.10 4.44
N PHE A 404 26.72 13.19 4.77
CA PHE A 404 27.52 13.28 6.00
C PHE A 404 26.67 13.10 7.27
N THR A 405 25.45 13.62 7.28
CA THR A 405 24.54 13.49 8.44
C THR A 405 23.99 12.06 8.65
N VAL A 406 23.93 11.26 7.58
CA VAL A 406 23.33 9.92 7.59
C VAL A 406 24.37 8.81 7.67
N ILE A 407 25.59 9.05 7.16
CA ILE A 407 26.66 8.05 7.10
C ILE A 407 27.07 7.52 8.49
N GLU A 408 26.82 8.28 9.55
CA GLU A 408 27.08 7.86 10.94
C GLU A 408 26.08 6.80 11.44
N LYS A 409 24.87 6.80 10.89
CA LYS A 409 23.81 5.84 11.24
C LYS A 409 23.97 4.50 10.53
N ILE A 410 24.67 4.48 9.40
CA ILE A 410 24.86 3.27 8.57
C ILE A 410 26.12 2.53 9.05
N PRO A 411 25.98 1.29 9.57
CA PRO A 411 27.12 0.52 10.05
C PRO A 411 28.14 0.29 8.95
N HIS A 412 29.43 0.36 9.28
CA HIS A 412 30.57 0.07 8.39
C HIS A 412 30.78 1.01 7.19
N LEU A 413 29.76 1.77 6.76
CA LEU A 413 29.86 2.66 5.60
C LEU A 413 30.87 3.80 5.85
N LYS A 414 30.80 4.51 6.99
CA LYS A 414 31.77 5.56 7.37
C LYS A 414 33.22 5.05 7.37
N ARG A 415 33.42 3.81 7.83
CA ARG A 415 34.76 3.18 7.88
C ARG A 415 35.28 2.91 6.48
N VAL A 416 34.49 2.25 5.62
CA VAL A 416 34.89 1.96 4.24
C VAL A 416 35.12 3.24 3.43
N PHE A 417 34.27 4.24 3.65
CA PHE A 417 34.32 5.53 2.96
C PHE A 417 35.57 6.36 3.35
N GLY A 418 35.94 6.40 4.63
CA GLY A 418 37.19 7.02 5.08
C GLY A 418 38.45 6.31 4.56
N LEU A 419 38.42 4.98 4.45
CA LEU A 419 39.56 4.18 3.97
C LEU A 419 39.83 4.40 2.46
N LEU A 420 38.78 4.55 1.65
CA LEU A 420 38.89 4.79 0.19
C LEU A 420 39.51 6.14 -0.17
N ILE A 421 39.37 7.17 0.67
CA ILE A 421 39.81 8.54 0.35
C ILE A 421 41.20 8.83 0.89
N TRP A 422 41.50 8.32 2.10
CA TRP A 422 42.70 8.63 2.87
C TRP A 422 43.82 7.58 2.72
N LEU A 423 43.60 6.53 1.91
CA LEU A 423 44.61 5.54 1.55
C LEU A 423 45.26 4.88 2.79
N SER A 424 44.52 4.73 3.90
CA SER A 424 44.98 4.05 5.11
C SER A 424 44.62 2.57 5.02
N ILE A 425 45.62 1.73 4.77
CA ILE A 425 45.41 0.37 4.32
C ILE A 425 45.61 -0.61 5.47
N GLN A 426 44.49 -1.20 5.90
CA GLN A 426 44.40 -2.61 6.23
C GLN A 426 43.20 -3.15 5.44
N VAL A 427 43.46 -3.61 4.23
CA VAL A 427 42.45 -3.86 3.19
C VAL A 427 41.60 -5.12 3.43
N PHE A 428 41.79 -5.83 4.54
CA PHE A 428 41.08 -7.09 4.72
C PHE A 428 39.68 -7.04 5.35
N LEU A 429 39.15 -5.91 5.81
CA LEU A 429 37.74 -5.89 6.29
C LEU A 429 36.87 -4.84 5.59
N LEU A 430 36.66 -5.06 4.29
CA LEU A 430 35.32 -4.90 3.71
C LEU A 430 34.34 -5.92 4.29
N THR A 431 34.73 -6.87 5.15
CA THR A 431 33.89 -7.99 5.63
C THR A 431 32.49 -7.56 6.08
N GLY A 432 32.37 -6.50 6.88
CA GLY A 432 31.07 -6.00 7.33
C GLY A 432 30.22 -5.47 6.18
N LEU A 433 30.82 -4.75 5.23
CA LEU A 433 30.12 -4.26 4.04
C LEU A 433 29.84 -5.39 3.04
N THR A 434 30.74 -6.36 2.94
CA THR A 434 30.66 -7.52 2.06
C THR A 434 29.51 -8.41 2.48
N GLU A 435 29.37 -8.65 3.79
CA GLU A 435 28.26 -9.38 4.37
C GLU A 435 26.94 -8.63 4.16
N GLN A 436 26.92 -7.30 4.37
CA GLN A 436 25.75 -6.47 4.07
C GLN A 436 25.33 -6.53 2.60
N ILE A 437 26.26 -6.40 1.65
CA ILE A 437 25.98 -6.50 0.21
C ILE A 437 25.54 -7.93 -0.16
N ASN A 438 26.11 -8.94 0.48
CA ASN A 438 25.77 -10.34 0.21
C ASN A 438 24.40 -10.73 0.78
N LEU A 439 23.94 -10.11 1.87
CA LEU A 439 22.60 -10.32 2.42
C LEU A 439 21.55 -9.43 1.74
N ASP A 440 21.98 -8.39 1.01
CA ASP A 440 21.10 -7.46 0.33
C ASP A 440 20.41 -8.09 -0.87
N ARG A 441 19.09 -7.92 -0.93
CA ARG A 441 18.24 -8.49 -1.98
C ARG A 441 18.62 -8.07 -3.40
N TYR A 442 18.98 -6.80 -3.60
CA TYR A 442 19.23 -6.23 -4.93
C TYR A 442 20.69 -6.37 -5.34
N LEU A 443 21.62 -6.31 -4.39
CA LEU A 443 23.05 -6.38 -4.67
C LEU A 443 23.60 -7.81 -4.69
N HIS A 444 22.99 -8.77 -3.99
CA HIS A 444 23.47 -10.15 -3.92
C HIS A 444 23.72 -10.79 -5.30
N PRO A 445 22.81 -10.68 -6.30
CA PRO A 445 23.06 -11.24 -7.64
C PRO A 445 24.30 -10.65 -8.33
N HIS A 446 24.65 -9.40 -8.00
CA HIS A 446 25.78 -8.67 -8.57
C HIS A 446 27.01 -8.63 -7.66
N PHE A 447 26.98 -9.33 -6.52
CA PHE A 447 28.01 -9.30 -5.49
C PHE A 447 29.42 -9.57 -6.05
N ARG A 448 29.58 -10.63 -6.85
CA ARG A 448 30.87 -11.00 -7.44
C ARG A 448 31.42 -9.93 -8.39
N TYR A 449 30.53 -9.32 -9.17
CA TYR A 449 30.89 -8.24 -10.09
C TYR A 449 31.33 -7.01 -9.29
N TYR A 450 30.52 -6.59 -8.32
CA TYR A 450 30.78 -5.43 -7.48
C TYR A 450 32.12 -5.55 -6.74
N MET A 451 32.37 -6.69 -6.10
CA MET A 451 33.63 -6.94 -5.38
C MET A 451 34.85 -6.93 -6.31
N ARG A 452 34.70 -7.40 -7.55
CA ARG A 452 35.78 -7.37 -8.54
C ARG A 452 36.11 -5.94 -8.97
N GLU A 453 35.11 -5.14 -9.31
CA GLU A 453 35.35 -3.76 -9.78
C GLU A 453 35.89 -2.86 -8.65
N ILE A 454 35.44 -3.02 -7.40
CA ILE A 454 36.04 -2.31 -6.26
C ILE A 454 37.53 -2.59 -6.13
N ARG A 455 37.94 -3.86 -6.28
CA ARG A 455 39.36 -4.22 -6.19
C ARG A 455 40.16 -3.60 -7.32
N THR A 456 39.61 -3.54 -8.53
CA THR A 456 40.24 -2.82 -9.65
C THR A 456 40.49 -1.36 -9.29
N VAL A 457 39.49 -0.65 -8.73
CA VAL A 457 39.62 0.75 -8.32
C VAL A 457 40.71 0.92 -7.26
N ILE A 458 40.70 0.08 -6.22
CA ILE A 458 41.69 0.13 -5.13
C ILE A 458 43.10 -0.13 -5.66
N TYR A 459 43.29 -1.16 -6.48
CA TYR A 459 44.60 -1.49 -7.04
C TYR A 459 45.10 -0.43 -8.01
N SER A 460 44.23 0.14 -8.84
CA SER A 460 44.59 1.23 -9.76
C SER A 460 45.07 2.47 -9.01
N GLN A 461 44.38 2.86 -7.93
CA GLN A 461 44.80 3.98 -7.09
C GLN A 461 46.14 3.71 -6.37
N PHE A 462 46.37 2.48 -5.94
CA PHE A 462 47.62 2.13 -5.25
C PHE A 462 48.83 2.09 -6.19
N LEU A 463 48.62 1.64 -7.43
CA LEU A 463 49.60 1.67 -8.50
C LEU A 463 50.00 3.09 -8.92
N GLU A 464 49.24 4.13 -8.58
CA GLU A 464 49.69 5.52 -8.81
C GLU A 464 50.78 5.97 -7.81
N SER A 465 50.88 5.30 -6.65
CA SER A 465 51.72 5.74 -5.53
C SER A 465 52.88 4.80 -5.18
N TYR A 466 52.75 3.49 -5.41
CA TYR A 466 53.72 2.48 -5.01
C TYR A 466 54.08 1.51 -6.14
N MET A 467 55.38 1.30 -6.37
CA MET A 467 55.92 0.49 -7.48
C MET A 467 56.56 -0.83 -7.03
N ILE A 468 56.48 -1.20 -5.74
CA ILE A 468 57.15 -2.41 -5.19
C ILE A 468 56.09 -3.37 -4.64
N ILE A 469 56.14 -4.63 -5.06
CA ILE A 469 55.13 -5.66 -4.71
C ILE A 469 55.13 -5.96 -3.21
N GLU A 470 56.30 -6.03 -2.57
CA GLU A 470 56.41 -6.26 -1.12
C GLU A 470 55.81 -5.11 -0.30
N ALA A 471 56.02 -3.86 -0.74
CA ALA A 471 55.43 -2.68 -0.10
C ALA A 471 53.90 -2.70 -0.24
N MET A 472 53.40 -3.15 -1.40
CA MET A 472 51.99 -3.38 -1.64
C MET A 472 51.47 -4.49 -0.70
N ALA A 473 52.07 -5.67 -0.68
CA ALA A 473 51.66 -6.78 0.18
C ALA A 473 51.60 -6.39 1.67
N LYS A 474 52.62 -5.64 2.14
CA LYS A 474 52.67 -5.12 3.51
C LYS A 474 51.58 -4.08 3.79
N ALA A 475 51.32 -3.17 2.85
CA ALA A 475 50.23 -2.21 3.00
C ALA A 475 48.88 -2.95 3.09
N PHE A 476 48.63 -3.87 2.16
CA PHE A 476 47.37 -4.62 2.06
C PHE A 476 47.18 -5.65 3.18
N GLY A 477 48.24 -6.05 3.89
CA GLY A 477 48.20 -7.02 4.99
C GLY A 477 48.03 -8.47 4.50
N VAL A 478 48.53 -8.77 3.31
CA VAL A 478 48.39 -10.07 2.63
C VAL A 478 49.76 -10.60 2.21
N SER A 479 49.85 -11.88 1.79
CA SER A 479 51.10 -12.43 1.29
C SER A 479 51.44 -11.88 -0.11
N VAL A 480 52.73 -11.87 -0.43
CA VAL A 480 53.25 -11.49 -1.76
C VAL A 480 52.65 -12.41 -2.84
N ASP A 481 52.57 -13.72 -2.58
CA ASP A 481 51.98 -14.70 -3.49
C ASP A 481 50.50 -14.39 -3.80
N PHE A 482 49.74 -13.92 -2.81
CA PHE A 482 48.33 -13.57 -2.99
C PHE A 482 48.18 -12.38 -3.93
N ILE A 483 48.99 -11.32 -3.76
CA ILE A 483 48.97 -10.15 -4.63
C ILE A 483 49.47 -10.47 -6.04
N ASP A 484 50.50 -11.30 -6.18
CA ASP A 484 51.03 -11.72 -7.49
C ASP A 484 49.95 -12.43 -8.32
N VAL A 485 49.23 -13.39 -7.70
CA VAL A 485 48.12 -14.11 -8.34
C VAL A 485 46.92 -13.21 -8.61
N GLU A 486 46.63 -12.25 -7.74
CA GLU A 486 45.48 -11.37 -7.92
C GLU A 486 45.73 -10.32 -9.02
N LEU A 487 46.87 -9.62 -8.98
CA LEU A 487 47.23 -8.62 -10.00
C LEU A 487 47.37 -9.26 -11.39
N SER A 488 48.00 -10.43 -11.50
CA SER A 488 48.14 -11.12 -12.79
C SER A 488 46.79 -11.41 -13.46
N ARG A 489 45.75 -11.77 -12.69
CA ARG A 489 44.39 -11.96 -13.22
C ARG A 489 43.78 -10.66 -13.75
N PHE A 490 43.96 -9.55 -13.05
CA PHE A 490 43.43 -8.25 -13.46
C PHE A 490 44.19 -7.66 -14.66
N ILE A 491 45.50 -7.87 -14.73
CA ILE A 491 46.35 -7.47 -15.87
C ILE A 491 45.97 -8.29 -17.11
N ALA A 492 45.83 -9.62 -16.97
CA ALA A 492 45.41 -10.50 -18.07
C ALA A 492 44.00 -10.15 -18.59
N ALA A 493 43.11 -9.69 -17.69
CA ALA A 493 41.78 -9.22 -18.06
C ALA A 493 41.76 -7.79 -18.66
N GLY A 494 42.92 -7.14 -18.82
CA GLY A 494 43.04 -5.78 -19.35
C GLY A 494 42.47 -4.69 -18.45
N LYS A 495 42.20 -5.00 -17.18
CA LYS A 495 41.57 -4.10 -16.20
C LYS A 495 42.58 -3.24 -15.43
N LEU A 496 43.83 -3.69 -15.36
CA LEU A 496 44.95 -2.94 -14.76
C LEU A 496 46.04 -2.73 -15.82
N HIS A 497 46.53 -1.50 -15.92
CA HIS A 497 47.54 -1.10 -16.90
C HIS A 497 48.95 -1.10 -16.29
N CYS A 498 49.40 -2.27 -15.85
CA CYS A 498 50.75 -2.47 -15.33
C CYS A 498 51.32 -3.83 -15.76
N LYS A 499 52.64 -3.95 -15.67
CA LYS A 499 53.41 -5.18 -15.87
C LYS A 499 54.13 -5.55 -14.58
N ILE A 500 54.21 -6.84 -14.31
CA ILE A 500 54.88 -7.40 -13.15
C ILE A 500 56.27 -7.86 -13.60
N ASP A 501 57.33 -7.25 -13.08
CA ASP A 501 58.70 -7.79 -13.16
C ASP A 501 58.98 -8.60 -11.89
N LYS A 502 58.96 -9.93 -12.05
CA LYS A 502 59.12 -10.87 -10.94
C LYS A 502 60.56 -10.98 -10.46
N ASP A 503 61.54 -10.75 -11.34
CA ASP A 503 62.96 -10.86 -11.00
C ASP A 503 63.43 -9.60 -10.25
N ALA A 504 62.88 -8.43 -10.60
CA ALA A 504 63.15 -7.18 -9.90
C ALA A 504 62.21 -6.92 -8.70
N GLY A 505 61.07 -7.62 -8.61
CA GLY A 505 60.05 -7.38 -7.57
C GLY A 505 59.30 -6.06 -7.73
N VAL A 506 59.29 -5.51 -8.95
CA VAL A 506 58.80 -4.17 -9.29
C VAL A 506 57.56 -4.24 -10.19
N LEU A 507 56.64 -3.29 -10.00
CA LEU A 507 55.48 -3.07 -10.84
C LEU A 507 55.75 -1.89 -11.79
N GLU A 508 55.78 -2.15 -13.09
CA GLU A 508 55.92 -1.13 -14.11
C GLU A 508 54.55 -0.68 -14.59
N THR A 509 54.20 0.60 -14.43
CA THR A 509 52.93 1.12 -14.96
C THR A 509 53.09 1.54 -16.41
N SER A 510 52.23 1.01 -17.29
CA SER A 510 52.18 1.42 -18.69
C SER A 510 50.90 2.22 -18.90
N ARG A 511 50.96 3.54 -19.01
CA ARG A 511 49.77 4.33 -19.38
C ARG A 511 49.50 4.12 -20.87
N PRO A 512 48.39 3.49 -21.29
CA PRO A 512 48.01 3.54 -22.69
C PRO A 512 47.66 4.98 -23.06
N ASP A 513 48.09 5.44 -24.24
CA ASP A 513 47.64 6.72 -24.80
C ASP A 513 46.11 6.74 -24.84
N ALA A 514 45.47 7.86 -24.48
CA ALA A 514 44.01 8.00 -24.43
C ALA A 514 43.33 7.56 -25.75
N ASN A 515 44.04 7.72 -26.88
CA ASN A 515 43.60 7.29 -28.21
C ASN A 515 43.56 5.76 -28.37
N ASN A 516 44.50 5.01 -27.80
CA ASN A 516 44.49 3.54 -27.85
C ASN A 516 43.39 2.94 -26.97
N ALA A 517 43.09 3.56 -25.82
CA ALA A 517 41.97 3.15 -24.98
C ALA A 517 40.61 3.39 -25.68
N LEU A 518 40.46 4.51 -26.39
CA LEU A 518 39.28 4.80 -27.22
C LEU A 518 39.11 3.83 -28.39
N TYR A 519 40.21 3.41 -29.03
CA TYR A 519 40.16 2.47 -30.16
C TYR A 519 39.75 1.05 -29.74
N GLN A 520 40.18 0.59 -28.55
CA GLN A 520 39.79 -0.71 -28.00
C GLN A 520 38.38 -0.75 -27.40
N ALA A 521 37.80 0.40 -27.03
CA ALA A 521 36.43 0.48 -26.52
C ALA A 521 35.35 0.50 -27.62
N ASN A 522 35.74 0.82 -28.86
CA ASN A 522 34.86 0.89 -30.04
C ASN A 522 34.83 -0.40 -30.87
N HIS A 523 35.55 -1.43 -30.43
CA HIS A 523 35.56 -2.79 -30.97
C HIS A 523 35.17 -3.77 -29.86
#